data_AF-A0A2N5DSE5-F1
#
_entry.id   AF-A0A2N5DSE5-F1
#
_cell.length_a   1.000
_cell.length_b   1.000
_cell.length_c   1.000
_cell.angle_alpha   90.00
_cell.angle_beta   90.00
_cell.angle_gamma   90.00
#
_symmetry.space_group_name_H-M   'P 1'
#
loop_
_entity.id
_entity.type
_entity.pdbx_description
1 polymer ?
#
loop_
_entity_poly.entity_id
_entity_poly.type
_entity_poly.pdbx_seq_one_letter_code
_entity_poly.pdbx_strand_id
1 'polypeptide(L)'
;MVSWREVEAIKRDRALARRVVASVLALGEHVLSVWERKFCKKLELLLLDRGLTTEQAERLLQIRDRRQLIRVFDGFSIKSLISDCYEGRADLSERDDLWIARLKAVSPDGVSRKRLPWLLYCARQLNLLDDWLVGEF
;
A
#
# COMPACT_ATOMS: atom_id res chain seq x y z
N MET A 1 -6.86 9.58 -6.08
CA MET A 1 -7.05 10.77 -5.24
C MET A 1 -7.56 10.35 -3.88
N VAL A 2 -7.19 11.06 -2.82
CA VAL A 2 -7.75 10.83 -1.48
C VAL A 2 -9.23 11.25 -1.48
N SER A 3 -10.09 10.48 -0.83
CA SER A 3 -11.52 10.79 -0.74
C SER A 3 -11.75 12.05 0.11
N TRP A 4 -12.42 13.07 -0.44
CA TRP A 4 -12.74 14.30 0.30
C TRP A 4 -13.57 14.03 1.57
N ARG A 5 -14.46 13.02 1.52
CA ARG A 5 -15.25 12.60 2.68
C ARG A 5 -14.36 12.06 3.80
N GLU A 6 -13.27 11.38 3.45
CA GLU A 6 -12.32 10.80 4.39
C GLU A 6 -11.41 11.88 5.00
N VAL A 7 -11.00 12.86 4.19
CA VAL A 7 -10.27 14.06 4.67
C VAL A 7 -11.08 14.78 5.74
N GLU A 8 -12.37 15.05 5.46
CA GLU A 8 -13.26 15.69 6.43
C GLU A 8 -13.49 14.85 7.68
N ALA A 9 -13.63 13.52 7.55
CA ALA A 9 -13.80 12.63 8.69
C ALA A 9 -12.59 12.68 9.64
N ILE A 10 -11.36 12.63 9.10
CA ILE A 10 -10.13 12.68 9.89
C ILE A 10 -9.90 14.05 10.52
N LYS A 11 -10.31 15.14 9.86
CA LYS A 11 -10.22 16.49 10.44
C LYS A 11 -11.15 16.65 11.64
N ARG A 12 -12.35 16.07 11.59
CA ARG A 12 -13.37 16.18 12.63
C ARG A 12 -13.13 15.22 13.79
N ASP A 13 -12.67 14.00 13.51
CA ASP A 13 -12.43 12.97 14.52
C ASP A 13 -10.93 12.81 14.81
N ARG A 14 -10.49 13.38 15.94
CA ARG A 14 -9.09 13.27 16.40
C ARG A 14 -8.71 11.84 16.77
N ALA A 15 -9.63 11.02 17.28
CA ALA A 15 -9.34 9.62 17.59
C ALA A 15 -9.13 8.81 16.31
N LEU A 16 -9.91 9.08 15.25
CA LEU A 16 -9.66 8.53 13.92
C LEU A 16 -8.30 8.97 13.37
N ALA A 17 -7.97 10.27 13.43
CA ALA A 17 -6.68 10.77 12.98
C ALA A 17 -5.50 10.09 13.71
N ARG A 18 -5.58 9.95 15.03
CA ARG A 18 -4.56 9.27 15.84
C ARG A 18 -4.41 7.80 15.47
N ARG A 19 -5.51 7.08 15.25
CA ARG A 19 -5.47 5.68 14.77
C ARG A 19 -4.75 5.57 13.42
N VAL A 20 -5.01 6.48 12.49
CA VAL A 20 -4.34 6.50 11.19
C VAL A 20 -2.85 6.79 11.35
N VAL A 21 -2.45 7.80 12.13
CA VAL A 21 -1.04 8.09 12.42
C VAL A 21 -0.34 6.88 13.05
N ALA A 22 -0.95 6.26 14.06
CA ALA A 22 -0.40 5.09 14.73
C ALA A 22 -0.24 3.91 13.76
N SER A 23 -1.23 3.64 12.91
CA SER A 23 -1.17 2.57 11.90
C SER A 23 -0.02 2.79 10.90
N VAL A 24 0.23 4.03 10.50
CA VAL A 24 1.32 4.36 9.58
C VAL A 24 2.68 4.20 10.28
N LEU A 25 2.83 4.68 11.51
CA LEU A 25 4.05 4.52 12.30
C LEU A 25 4.36 3.04 12.60
N ALA A 26 3.33 2.21 12.79
CA ALA A 26 3.45 0.78 13.03
C ALA A 26 4.04 0.00 11.84
N LEU A 27 4.07 0.57 10.63
CA LEU A 27 4.72 -0.04 9.46
C LEU A 27 6.24 -0.20 9.63
N GLY A 28 6.83 0.48 10.61
CA GLY A 28 8.22 0.28 10.99
C GLY A 28 9.23 1.04 10.13
N GLU A 29 10.49 0.93 10.55
CA GLU A 29 11.53 1.86 10.11
C GLU A 29 11.96 1.71 8.66
N HIS A 30 11.89 0.48 8.14
CA HIS A 30 12.31 0.14 6.78
C HIS A 30 11.26 0.48 5.72
N VAL A 31 10.02 0.78 6.13
CA VAL A 31 8.89 1.04 5.23
C VAL A 31 8.66 2.55 5.03
N LEU A 32 8.84 3.34 6.08
CA LEU A 32 8.70 4.80 6.03
C LEU A 32 10.03 5.48 5.75
N SER A 33 10.02 6.47 4.84
CA SER A 33 11.15 7.39 4.71
C SER A 33 11.35 8.20 5.99
N VAL A 34 12.57 8.73 6.18
CA VAL A 34 12.91 9.60 7.33
C VAL A 34 11.96 10.79 7.43
N TRP A 35 11.59 11.38 6.28
CA TRP A 35 10.63 12.48 6.23
C TRP A 35 9.21 12.04 6.61
N GLU A 36 8.70 10.92 6.05
CA GLU A 36 7.35 10.40 6.38
C GLU A 36 7.23 10.10 7.88
N ARG A 37 8.26 9.50 8.49
CA ARG A 37 8.29 9.23 9.93
C ARG A 37 8.28 10.53 10.75
N LYS A 38 9.13 11.51 10.41
CA LYS A 38 9.16 12.81 11.09
C LYS A 38 7.81 13.53 10.96
N PHE A 39 7.19 13.45 9.79
CA PHE A 39 5.86 14.00 9.53
C PHE A 39 4.81 13.34 10.44
N CYS A 40 4.72 12.01 10.48
CA CYS A 40 3.76 11.29 11.33
C CYS A 40 3.98 11.54 12.83
N LYS A 41 5.23 11.55 13.31
CA LYS A 41 5.55 11.90 14.71
C LYS A 41 5.13 13.33 15.05
N LYS A 42 5.31 14.28 14.12
CA LYS A 42 4.84 15.66 14.30
C LYS A 42 3.31 15.71 14.37
N LEU A 43 2.59 14.95 13.54
CA LEU A 43 1.13 14.89 13.61
C LEU A 43 0.61 14.29 14.91
N GLU A 44 1.29 13.26 15.45
CA GLU A 44 0.94 12.67 16.74
C GLU A 44 0.95 13.71 17.87
N LEU A 45 1.98 14.57 17.91
CA LEU A 45 2.06 15.68 18.86
C LEU A 45 1.00 16.75 18.62
N LEU A 46 0.77 17.13 17.35
CA LEU A 46 -0.23 18.14 17.01
C LEU A 46 -1.65 17.70 17.40
N LEU A 47 -1.95 16.41 17.29
CA LEU A 47 -3.27 15.83 17.61
C LEU A 47 -3.59 15.82 19.11
N LEU A 48 -2.61 16.09 19.97
CA LEU A 48 -2.84 16.31 21.41
C LEU A 48 -3.47 17.67 21.69
N ASP A 49 -3.12 18.68 20.89
CA ASP A 49 -3.48 20.09 21.10
C ASP A 49 -4.61 20.53 20.14
N ARG A 50 -4.50 20.16 18.86
CA ARG A 50 -5.40 20.63 17.80
C ARG A 50 -5.72 19.55 16.76
N GLY A 51 -6.69 19.85 15.88
CA GLY A 51 -7.00 19.00 14.73
C GLY A 51 -5.97 19.11 13.60
N LEU A 52 -6.13 18.28 12.56
CA LEU A 52 -5.31 18.37 11.35
C LEU A 52 -5.83 19.49 10.43
N THR A 53 -4.92 20.12 9.69
CA THR A 53 -5.28 20.90 8.51
C THR A 53 -5.69 19.97 7.36
N THR A 54 -6.39 20.50 6.36
CA THR A 54 -6.72 19.77 5.13
C THR A 54 -5.49 19.14 4.49
N GLU A 55 -4.41 19.92 4.32
CA GLU A 55 -3.17 19.44 3.73
C GLU A 55 -2.52 18.33 4.56
N GLN A 56 -2.56 18.43 5.90
CA GLN A 56 -2.02 17.40 6.79
C GLN A 56 -2.83 16.10 6.71
N ALA A 57 -4.16 16.20 6.70
CA ALA A 57 -5.05 15.05 6.58
C ALA A 57 -4.87 14.36 5.22
N GLU A 58 -4.84 15.11 4.13
CA GLU A 58 -4.57 14.57 2.79
C GLU A 58 -3.21 13.90 2.72
N ARG A 59 -2.16 14.55 3.24
CA ARG A 59 -0.82 13.98 3.20
C ARG A 59 -0.71 12.69 4.01
N LEU A 60 -1.32 12.65 5.20
CA LEU A 60 -1.38 11.45 6.04
C LEU A 60 -2.07 10.30 5.31
N LEU A 61 -3.23 10.57 4.68
CA LEU A 61 -3.98 9.59 3.91
C LEU A 61 -3.19 9.10 2.68
N GLN A 62 -2.49 9.99 1.98
CA GLN A 62 -1.60 9.60 0.89
C GLN A 62 -0.47 8.68 1.36
N ILE A 63 0.12 8.94 2.54
CA ILE A 63 1.15 8.07 3.11
C ILE A 63 0.54 6.71 3.46
N ARG A 64 -0.61 6.68 4.14
CA ARG A 64 -1.34 5.44 4.44
C ARG A 64 -1.64 4.63 3.18
N ASP A 65 -2.26 5.24 2.18
CA ASP A 65 -2.73 4.56 0.97
C ASP A 65 -1.59 4.03 0.10
N ARG A 66 -0.45 4.75 0.06
CA ARG A 66 0.76 4.26 -0.62
C ARG A 66 1.32 2.99 0.02
N ARG A 67 1.02 2.76 1.30
CA ARG A 67 1.62 1.70 2.11
C ARG A 67 0.64 0.62 2.55
N GLN A 68 -0.66 0.82 2.33
CA GLN A 68 -1.66 -0.21 2.56
C GLN A 68 -1.45 -1.35 1.56
N LEU A 69 -1.19 -2.54 2.11
CA LEU A 69 -1.04 -3.75 1.33
C LEU A 69 -2.44 -4.26 0.97
N ILE A 70 -2.66 -4.46 -0.33
CA ILE A 70 -3.77 -5.21 -0.88
C ILE A 70 -3.45 -6.68 -0.65
N ARG A 71 -4.35 -7.36 0.08
CA ARG A 71 -4.24 -8.79 0.42
C ARG A 71 -5.19 -9.65 -0.41
N VAL A 72 -6.28 -9.06 -0.88
CA VAL A 72 -7.28 -9.68 -1.77
C VAL A 72 -7.58 -8.71 -2.90
N PHE A 73 -7.61 -9.20 -4.13
CA PHE A 73 -7.99 -8.44 -5.32
C PHE A 73 -8.86 -9.30 -6.21
N ASP A 74 -10.06 -8.82 -6.55
CA ASP A 74 -11.02 -9.50 -7.44
C ASP A 74 -11.30 -10.98 -7.10
N GLY A 75 -11.44 -11.28 -5.81
CA GLY A 75 -11.63 -12.66 -5.31
C GLY A 75 -10.33 -13.47 -5.15
N PHE A 76 -9.20 -13.00 -5.67
CA PHE A 76 -7.91 -13.66 -5.55
C PHE A 76 -7.16 -13.26 -4.28
N SER A 77 -6.51 -14.25 -3.67
CA SER A 77 -5.52 -14.04 -2.62
C SER A 77 -4.22 -13.52 -3.22
N ILE A 78 -3.82 -12.29 -2.86
CA ILE A 78 -2.53 -11.73 -3.31
C ILE A 78 -1.35 -12.55 -2.79
N LYS A 79 -1.48 -13.15 -1.60
CA LYS A 79 -0.46 -14.06 -1.06
C LYS A 79 -0.23 -15.26 -1.99
N SER A 80 -1.31 -15.85 -2.50
CA SER A 80 -1.24 -16.99 -3.43
C SER A 80 -0.62 -16.53 -4.74
N LEU A 81 -1.13 -15.44 -5.31
CA LEU A 81 -0.61 -14.87 -6.56
C LEU A 81 0.88 -14.52 -6.51
N ILE A 82 1.37 -13.94 -5.40
CA ILE A 82 2.81 -13.67 -5.22
C ILE A 82 3.62 -14.97 -5.16
N SER A 83 3.06 -16.03 -4.59
CA SER A 83 3.73 -17.34 -4.50
C SER A 83 3.83 -17.98 -5.88
N ASP A 84 2.73 -18.01 -6.62
CA ASP A 84 2.65 -18.58 -7.97
C ASP A 84 3.58 -17.82 -8.93
N CYS A 85 3.57 -16.48 -8.87
CA CYS A 85 4.52 -15.65 -9.63
C CYS A 85 5.98 -15.93 -9.24
N TYR A 86 6.27 -16.20 -7.96
CA TYR A 86 7.63 -16.49 -7.51
C TYR A 86 8.13 -17.84 -8.02
N GLU A 87 7.25 -18.83 -8.14
CA GLU A 87 7.60 -20.15 -8.68
C GLU A 87 7.90 -20.05 -10.18
N GLY A 88 7.09 -19.32 -10.96
CA GLY A 88 7.28 -19.12 -12.39
C GLY A 88 8.26 -18.00 -12.80
N ARG A 89 8.83 -17.26 -11.84
CA ARG A 89 9.59 -16.02 -12.13
C ARG A 89 10.77 -16.16 -13.09
N ALA A 90 11.31 -17.37 -13.28
CA ALA A 90 12.41 -17.62 -14.21
C ALA A 90 12.02 -17.37 -15.68
N ASP A 91 10.72 -17.40 -15.99
CA ASP A 91 10.18 -17.10 -17.32
C ASP A 91 9.88 -15.59 -17.51
N LEU A 92 10.09 -14.77 -16.48
CA LEU A 92 9.96 -13.30 -16.55
C LEU A 92 11.25 -12.63 -17.03
N SER A 93 11.17 -11.34 -17.35
CA SER A 93 12.37 -10.52 -17.55
C SER A 93 13.23 -10.49 -16.28
N GLU A 94 14.55 -10.35 -16.40
CA GLU A 94 15.47 -10.28 -15.24
C GLU A 94 15.04 -9.22 -14.21
N ARG A 95 14.54 -8.07 -14.70
CA ARG A 95 14.01 -7.01 -13.84
C ARG A 95 12.80 -7.47 -13.02
N ASP A 96 11.88 -8.18 -13.66
CA ASP A 96 10.63 -8.63 -13.04
C ASP A 96 10.86 -9.82 -12.11
N ASP A 97 11.76 -10.75 -12.46
CA ASP A 97 12.25 -11.82 -11.59
C ASP A 97 12.79 -11.24 -10.27
N LEU A 98 13.77 -10.33 -10.36
CA LEU A 98 14.36 -9.69 -9.19
C LEU A 98 13.31 -8.94 -8.35
N TRP A 99 12.33 -8.34 -9.00
CA TRP A 99 11.25 -7.64 -8.31
C TRP A 99 10.32 -8.60 -7.56
N ILE A 100 9.87 -9.69 -8.20
CA ILE A 100 9.04 -10.73 -7.58
C ILE A 100 9.78 -11.40 -6.43
N ALA A 101 11.06 -11.75 -6.61
CA ALA A 101 11.89 -12.35 -5.57
C ALA A 101 11.98 -11.44 -4.33
N ARG A 102 12.22 -10.14 -4.55
CA ARG A 102 12.25 -9.16 -3.45
C ARG A 102 10.87 -8.97 -2.81
N LEU A 103 9.81 -8.95 -3.60
CA LEU A 103 8.44 -8.81 -3.08
C LEU A 103 8.09 -9.99 -2.15
N LYS A 104 8.37 -11.22 -2.58
CA LYS A 104 8.14 -12.43 -1.77
C LYS A 104 8.91 -12.40 -0.45
N ALA A 105 10.14 -11.92 -0.46
CA ALA A 105 10.96 -11.84 0.76
C ALA A 105 10.48 -10.77 1.75
N VAL A 106 10.06 -9.59 1.24
CA VAL A 106 9.75 -8.43 2.08
C VAL A 106 8.28 -8.38 2.50
N SER A 107 7.37 -8.80 1.61
CA SER A 107 5.92 -8.64 1.78
C SER A 107 5.18 -9.81 1.12
N PRO A 108 5.32 -11.04 1.66
CA PRO A 108 4.77 -12.25 1.04
C PRO A 108 3.24 -12.31 1.04
N ASP A 109 2.57 -11.49 1.84
CA ASP A 109 1.12 -11.54 2.09
C ASP A 109 0.34 -10.38 1.45
N GLY A 110 1.01 -9.49 0.72
CA GLY A 110 0.32 -8.38 0.07
C GLY A 110 1.24 -7.47 -0.74
N VAL A 111 0.62 -6.64 -1.58
CA VAL A 111 1.30 -5.65 -2.41
C VAL A 111 0.64 -4.29 -2.27
N SER A 112 1.40 -3.20 -2.32
CA SER A 112 0.77 -1.87 -2.27
C SER A 112 -0.08 -1.60 -3.51
N ARG A 113 -1.11 -0.76 -3.37
CA ARG A 113 -2.00 -0.40 -4.48
C ARG A 113 -1.26 0.15 -5.71
N LYS A 114 -0.17 0.90 -5.49
CA LYS A 114 0.67 1.43 -6.58
C LYS A 114 1.39 0.33 -7.36
N ARG A 115 1.73 -0.77 -6.70
CA ARG A 115 2.49 -1.89 -7.27
C ARG A 115 1.62 -3.07 -7.70
N LEU A 116 0.35 -3.07 -7.32
CA LEU A 116 -0.61 -4.09 -7.75
C LEU A 116 -0.67 -4.24 -9.28
N PRO A 117 -0.75 -3.17 -10.10
CA PRO A 117 -0.77 -3.32 -11.55
C PRO A 117 0.47 -4.04 -12.10
N TRP A 118 1.63 -3.84 -11.47
CA TRP A 118 2.86 -4.55 -11.83
C TRP A 118 2.77 -6.04 -11.48
N LEU A 119 2.25 -6.38 -10.29
CA LEU A 119 2.05 -7.78 -9.91
C LEU A 119 1.12 -8.49 -10.92
N LEU A 120 0.01 -7.84 -11.28
CA LEU A 120 -0.95 -8.38 -12.25
C LEU A 120 -0.31 -8.52 -13.64
N TYR A 121 0.54 -7.58 -14.04
CA TYR A 121 1.32 -7.69 -15.27
C TYR A 121 2.22 -8.94 -15.26
N CYS A 122 3.02 -9.15 -14.21
CA CYS A 122 3.86 -10.36 -14.09
C CYS A 122 3.01 -11.64 -14.10
N ALA A 123 1.89 -11.65 -13.39
CA ALA A 123 0.98 -12.79 -13.36
C ALA A 123 0.39 -13.11 -14.75
N ARG A 124 0.09 -12.09 -15.56
CA ARG A 124 -0.34 -12.27 -16.95
C ARG A 124 0.76 -12.86 -17.84
N GLN A 125 2.00 -12.39 -17.70
CA GLN A 125 3.12 -12.95 -18.46
C GLN A 125 3.31 -14.45 -18.16
N LEU A 126 2.95 -14.88 -16.96
CA LEU A 126 3.01 -16.29 -16.51
C LEU A 126 1.70 -17.07 -16.75
N ASN A 127 0.71 -16.48 -17.44
CA ASN A 127 -0.61 -17.08 -17.68
C ASN A 127 -1.34 -17.54 -16.40
N LEU A 128 -1.16 -16.83 -15.28
CA LEU A 128 -1.79 -17.13 -13.99
C LEU A 128 -3.17 -16.47 -13.82
N LEU A 129 -3.57 -15.60 -14.75
CA LEU A 129 -4.83 -14.86 -14.72
C LEU A 129 -5.58 -15.09 -16.03
N ASP A 130 -6.87 -15.40 -15.94
CA ASP A 130 -7.74 -15.51 -17.11
C ASP A 130 -8.01 -14.13 -17.74
N ASP A 131 -8.06 -14.10 -19.08
CA ASP A 131 -8.24 -12.88 -19.90
C ASP A 131 -9.51 -12.06 -19.60
N TRP A 132 -10.49 -12.62 -18.87
CA TRP A 132 -11.76 -11.96 -18.54
C TRP A 132 -11.72 -11.08 -17.29
N LEU A 133 -10.62 -11.05 -16.53
CA LEU A 133 -10.43 -10.14 -15.39
C LEU A 133 -10.11 -8.69 -15.82
N VAL A 134 -10.22 -8.41 -17.11
CA VAL A 134 -9.80 -7.16 -17.77
C VAL A 134 -11.02 -6.24 -17.91
N GLY A 135 -11.45 -5.65 -16.80
CA GLY A 135 -12.04 -4.31 -16.86
C GLY A 135 -10.90 -3.32 -17.11
N GLU A 136 -11.00 -2.54 -18.18
CA GLU A 136 -10.02 -1.57 -18.67
C GLU A 136 -9.35 -0.76 -17.54
N PHE A 137 -8.02 -0.73 -17.53
CA PHE A 137 -7.19 0.16 -16.70
C PHE A 137 -6.31 1.02 -17.58
#